data_AF-A0A7G6DZA5-F1
#
_entry.id   AF-A0A7G6DZA5-F1
#
_cell.length_a   1.000
_cell.length_b   1.000
_cell.length_c   1.000
_cell.angle_alpha   90.00
_cell.angle_beta   90.00
_cell.angle_gamma   90.00
#
_symmetry.space_group_name_H-M   'P 1'
#
loop_
_entity.id
_entity.type
_entity.pdbx_description
1 polymer ?
#
loop_
_entity_poly.entity_id
_entity_poly.type
_entity_poly.pdbx_seq_one_letter_code
_entity_poly.pdbx_strand_id
1 'polypeptide(L)'
;MLTPLDIHNKEFKKGFRGYDVDEVDEFLDEVIKDFETLYKENMELKDQLQKHRDHLNRYKEMEETLRNTMVLAQKMADEARRNADKEVDLIIWEAKKKAEQIINSAHEQVIQATAKLEELRAFEKQLYVKLKSFLNTQLELLESEHLNTSPACVTEETKEYRDHGFTVEFAGD
;
A
#
# COMPACT_ATOMS: atom_id res chain seq x y z
N MET A 1 -55.29 -52.51 -12.26
CA MET A 1 -55.01 -53.07 -13.61
C MET A 1 -54.88 -54.57 -13.46
N LEU A 2 -55.30 -55.33 -14.47
CA LEU A 2 -55.10 -56.78 -14.52
C LEU A 2 -53.60 -57.10 -14.54
N THR A 3 -53.21 -58.16 -13.86
CA THR A 3 -51.86 -58.73 -13.91
C THR A 3 -51.80 -59.88 -14.93
N PRO A 4 -50.60 -60.28 -15.41
CA PRO A 4 -50.48 -61.48 -16.24
C PRO A 4 -51.15 -62.70 -15.60
N LEU A 5 -51.07 -62.81 -14.26
CA LEU A 5 -51.72 -63.87 -13.47
C LEU A 5 -53.26 -63.79 -13.51
N ASP A 6 -53.82 -62.59 -13.57
CA ASP A 6 -55.27 -62.38 -13.70
C ASP A 6 -55.79 -62.76 -15.09
N ILE A 7 -54.94 -62.68 -16.12
CA ILE A 7 -55.25 -63.12 -17.49
C ILE A 7 -55.19 -64.65 -17.57
N HIS A 8 -54.15 -65.26 -16.99
CA HIS A 8 -53.99 -66.72 -16.92
C HIS A 8 -55.14 -67.42 -16.17
N ASN A 9 -55.61 -66.83 -15.06
CA ASN A 9 -56.68 -67.44 -14.25
C ASN A 9 -58.09 -67.07 -14.75
N LYS A 10 -58.21 -66.49 -15.94
CA LYS A 10 -59.49 -66.01 -16.45
C LYS A 10 -60.30 -67.13 -17.09
N GLU A 11 -61.37 -67.55 -16.43
CA GLU A 11 -62.34 -68.47 -17.02
C GLU A 11 -63.44 -67.74 -17.80
N PHE A 12 -63.73 -68.24 -19.01
CA PHE A 12 -64.81 -67.75 -19.87
C PHE A 12 -66.02 -68.69 -19.83
N LYS A 13 -67.24 -68.13 -19.87
CA LYS A 13 -68.49 -68.93 -19.91
C LYS A 13 -68.71 -69.49 -21.31
N LYS A 14 -69.03 -70.79 -21.43
CA LYS A 14 -69.36 -71.44 -22.72
C LYS A 14 -70.79 -71.08 -23.16
N GLY A 15 -70.96 -70.69 -24.42
CA GLY A 15 -72.24 -70.38 -25.06
C GLY A 15 -72.50 -71.24 -26.30
N PHE A 16 -73.76 -71.32 -26.76
CA PHE A 16 -74.18 -72.18 -27.89
C PHE A 16 -73.53 -71.80 -29.25
N ARG A 17 -72.96 -70.59 -29.35
CA ARG A 17 -72.04 -70.14 -30.40
C ARG A 17 -70.93 -69.34 -29.71
N GLY A 18 -69.66 -69.65 -29.99
CA GLY A 18 -68.51 -69.01 -29.36
C GLY A 18 -67.23 -69.21 -30.18
N TYR A 19 -66.17 -68.53 -29.78
CA TYR A 19 -64.83 -68.72 -30.34
C TYR A 19 -64.31 -70.13 -30.00
N ASP A 20 -63.38 -70.62 -30.82
CA ASP A 20 -62.67 -71.86 -30.54
C ASP A 20 -61.84 -71.70 -29.26
N VAL A 21 -61.90 -72.68 -28.36
CA VAL A 21 -61.24 -72.59 -27.05
C VAL A 21 -59.74 -72.69 -27.21
N ASP A 22 -59.26 -73.57 -28.10
CA ASP A 22 -57.83 -73.81 -28.27
C ASP A 22 -57.15 -72.59 -28.93
N GLU A 23 -57.81 -71.96 -29.91
CA GLU A 23 -57.32 -70.72 -30.56
C GLU A 23 -57.30 -69.53 -29.59
N VAL A 24 -58.30 -69.43 -28.70
CA VAL A 24 -58.35 -68.38 -27.67
C VAL A 24 -57.27 -68.59 -26.62
N ASP A 25 -57.03 -69.82 -26.18
CA ASP A 25 -55.99 -70.13 -25.20
C ASP A 25 -54.58 -69.84 -25.77
N GLU A 26 -54.31 -70.22 -27.03
CA GLU A 26 -53.04 -69.93 -27.69
C GLU A 26 -52.78 -68.42 -27.85
N PHE A 27 -53.83 -67.64 -28.15
CA PHE A 27 -53.74 -66.18 -28.17
C PHE A 27 -53.54 -65.57 -26.76
N LEU A 28 -54.21 -66.11 -25.74
CA LEU A 28 -54.04 -65.64 -24.36
C LEU A 28 -52.62 -65.89 -23.84
N ASP A 29 -51.99 -67.01 -24.21
CA ASP A 29 -50.58 -67.29 -23.89
C ASP A 29 -49.62 -66.25 -24.50
N GLU A 30 -49.84 -65.86 -25.76
CA GLU A 30 -49.08 -64.78 -26.40
C GLU A 30 -49.29 -63.44 -25.70
N VAL A 31 -50.55 -63.09 -25.39
CA VAL A 31 -50.90 -61.88 -24.66
C VAL A 31 -50.26 -61.86 -23.27
N ILE A 32 -50.26 -62.97 -22.54
CA ILE A 32 -49.63 -63.07 -21.21
C ILE A 32 -48.13 -62.76 -21.32
N LYS A 33 -47.44 -63.35 -22.29
CA LYS A 33 -45.99 -63.15 -22.50
C LYS A 33 -45.64 -61.71 -22.84
N ASP A 34 -46.41 -61.07 -23.72
CA ASP A 34 -46.22 -59.66 -24.07
C ASP A 34 -46.54 -58.76 -22.87
N PHE A 35 -47.58 -59.08 -22.11
CA PHE A 35 -47.97 -58.31 -20.93
C PHE A 35 -46.94 -58.42 -19.81
N GLU A 36 -46.32 -59.59 -19.60
CA GLU A 36 -45.19 -59.75 -18.68
C GLU A 36 -43.97 -58.90 -19.11
N THR A 37 -43.67 -58.88 -20.40
CA THR A 37 -42.57 -58.09 -20.96
C THR A 37 -42.81 -56.60 -20.75
N LEU A 38 -43.99 -56.11 -21.13
CA LEU A 38 -44.41 -54.73 -20.89
C LEU A 38 -44.40 -54.37 -19.40
N TYR A 39 -44.81 -55.28 -18.52
CA TYR A 39 -44.81 -55.04 -17.09
C TYR A 39 -43.38 -54.87 -16.53
N LYS A 40 -42.45 -55.72 -16.97
CA LYS A 40 -41.02 -55.61 -16.60
C LYS A 40 -40.41 -54.31 -17.11
N GLU A 41 -40.62 -53.97 -18.38
CA GLU A 41 -40.14 -52.72 -18.96
C GLU A 41 -40.73 -51.51 -18.24
N ASN A 42 -42.02 -51.54 -17.88
CA ASN A 42 -42.65 -50.45 -17.14
C ASN A 42 -42.05 -50.26 -15.75
N MET A 43 -41.73 -51.37 -15.05
CA MET A 43 -41.03 -51.31 -13.77
C MET A 43 -39.62 -50.73 -13.92
N GLU A 44 -38.87 -51.18 -14.92
CA GLU A 44 -37.52 -50.70 -15.17
C GLU A 44 -37.50 -49.21 -15.54
N LEU A 45 -38.39 -48.78 -16.43
CA LEU A 45 -38.54 -47.37 -16.80
C LEU A 45 -38.92 -46.50 -15.60
N LYS A 46 -39.80 -47.00 -14.71
CA LYS A 46 -40.14 -46.28 -13.47
C LYS A 46 -38.95 -46.15 -12.53
N ASP A 47 -38.14 -47.18 -12.38
CA ASP A 47 -36.92 -47.15 -11.56
C ASP A 47 -35.89 -46.17 -12.13
N GLN A 48 -35.67 -46.19 -13.45
CA GLN A 48 -34.79 -45.23 -14.13
C GLN A 48 -35.29 -43.79 -13.98
N LEU A 49 -36.60 -43.55 -14.13
CA LEU A 49 -37.20 -42.24 -13.98
C LEU A 49 -37.02 -41.72 -12.54
N GLN A 50 -37.20 -42.60 -11.55
CA GLN A 50 -36.95 -42.25 -10.15
C GLN A 50 -35.48 -41.89 -9.91
N LYS A 51 -34.53 -42.70 -10.41
CA LYS A 51 -33.09 -42.41 -10.32
C LYS A 51 -32.74 -41.07 -10.96
N HIS A 52 -33.22 -40.80 -12.17
CA HIS A 52 -32.97 -39.54 -12.86
C HIS A 52 -33.57 -38.34 -12.13
N ARG A 53 -34.76 -38.50 -11.53
CA ARG A 53 -35.37 -37.46 -10.70
C ARG A 53 -34.51 -37.18 -9.45
N ASP A 54 -33.98 -38.20 -8.81
CA ASP A 54 -33.09 -38.05 -7.65
C ASP A 54 -31.77 -37.35 -8.04
N HIS A 55 -31.18 -37.71 -9.18
CA HIS A 55 -30.01 -37.00 -9.71
C HIS A 55 -30.32 -35.53 -10.00
N LEU A 56 -31.46 -35.22 -10.61
CA LEU A 56 -31.85 -33.85 -10.91
C LEU A 56 -31.99 -33.01 -9.62
N ASN A 57 -32.57 -33.58 -8.57
CA ASN A 57 -32.68 -32.90 -7.28
C ASN A 57 -31.30 -32.61 -6.68
N ARG A 58 -30.38 -33.57 -6.70
CA ARG A 58 -28.99 -33.35 -6.24
C ARG A 58 -28.29 -32.27 -7.05
N TYR A 59 -28.48 -32.24 -8.37
CA TYR A 59 -27.90 -31.19 -9.21
C TYR A 59 -28.45 -29.81 -8.88
N LYS A 60 -29.76 -29.69 -8.60
CA LYS A 60 -30.37 -28.43 -8.17
C LYS A 60 -29.83 -27.94 -6.84
N GLU A 61 -29.70 -28.83 -5.85
CA GLU A 61 -29.11 -28.48 -4.54
C GLU A 61 -27.65 -28.03 -4.67
N MET A 62 -26.89 -28.71 -5.53
CA MET A 62 -25.51 -28.32 -5.83
C MET A 62 -25.44 -26.96 -6.53
N GLU A 63 -26.30 -26.71 -7.53
CA GLU A 63 -26.37 -25.44 -8.25
C GLU A 63 -26.72 -24.29 -7.28
N GLU A 64 -27.67 -24.49 -6.38
CA GLU A 64 -28.05 -23.50 -5.37
C GLU A 64 -26.87 -23.20 -4.44
N THR A 65 -26.18 -24.24 -3.98
CA THR A 65 -24.99 -24.09 -3.11
C THR A 65 -23.87 -23.33 -3.82
N LEU A 66 -23.60 -23.67 -5.09
CA LEU A 66 -22.60 -22.98 -5.91
C LEU A 66 -22.98 -21.51 -6.13
N ARG A 67 -24.24 -21.23 -6.45
CA ARG A 67 -24.75 -19.86 -6.62
C ARG A 67 -24.60 -19.04 -5.33
N ASN A 68 -24.97 -19.62 -4.19
CA ASN A 68 -24.83 -18.97 -2.89
C ASN A 68 -23.36 -18.69 -2.54
N THR A 69 -22.48 -19.66 -2.83
CA THR A 69 -21.04 -19.51 -2.62
C THR A 69 -20.45 -18.44 -3.53
N MET A 70 -20.88 -18.37 -4.80
CA MET A 70 -20.41 -17.35 -5.74
C MET A 70 -20.83 -15.94 -5.30
N VAL A 71 -22.08 -15.78 -4.84
CA VAL A 71 -22.56 -14.50 -4.30
C VAL A 71 -21.78 -14.11 -3.04
N LEU A 72 -21.50 -15.08 -2.16
CA LEU A 72 -20.68 -14.83 -0.97
C LEU A 72 -19.26 -14.40 -1.36
N ALA A 73 -18.61 -15.13 -2.27
CA ALA A 73 -17.27 -14.80 -2.75
C ALA A 73 -17.22 -13.40 -3.38
N GLN A 74 -18.23 -13.03 -4.19
CA GLN A 74 -18.34 -11.69 -4.76
C GLN A 74 -18.48 -10.62 -3.68
N LYS A 75 -19.35 -10.83 -2.69
CA LYS A 75 -19.50 -9.90 -1.55
C LYS A 75 -18.20 -9.73 -0.77
N MET A 76 -17.49 -10.83 -0.50
CA MET A 76 -16.20 -10.79 0.19
C MET A 76 -15.15 -10.03 -0.62
N ALA A 77 -15.10 -10.23 -1.93
CA ALA A 77 -14.19 -9.50 -2.81
C ALA A 77 -14.52 -7.99 -2.81
N ASP A 78 -15.79 -7.62 -2.90
CA ASP A 78 -16.24 -6.23 -2.83
C ASP A 78 -15.91 -5.59 -1.47
N GLU A 79 -16.09 -6.33 -0.37
CA GLU A 79 -15.75 -5.86 0.97
C GLU A 79 -14.24 -5.68 1.16
N ALA A 80 -13.44 -6.65 0.72
CA ALA A 80 -11.97 -6.56 0.74
C ALA A 80 -11.49 -5.33 -0.06
N ARG A 81 -12.06 -5.08 -1.24
CA ARG A 81 -11.76 -3.91 -2.05
C ARG A 81 -12.13 -2.61 -1.33
N ARG A 82 -13.34 -2.51 -0.76
CA ARG A 82 -13.77 -1.30 -0.01
C ARG A 82 -12.89 -1.03 1.21
N ASN A 83 -12.44 -2.08 1.89
CA ASN A 83 -11.54 -1.92 3.04
C ASN A 83 -10.16 -1.44 2.59
N ALA A 84 -9.62 -2.00 1.51
CA ALA A 84 -8.37 -1.54 0.92
C ALA A 84 -8.46 -0.07 0.47
N ASP A 85 -9.56 0.35 -0.17
CA ASP A 85 -9.76 1.74 -0.61
C ASP A 85 -9.71 2.71 0.59
N LYS A 86 -10.39 2.37 1.70
CA LYS A 86 -10.34 3.17 2.94
C LYS A 86 -8.95 3.24 3.55
N GLU A 87 -8.23 2.11 3.55
CA GLU A 87 -6.89 2.03 4.11
C GLU A 87 -5.89 2.84 3.27
N VAL A 88 -6.02 2.81 1.94
CA VAL A 88 -5.25 3.67 1.02
C VAL A 88 -5.49 5.15 1.32
N ASP A 89 -6.74 5.57 1.48
CA ASP A 89 -7.07 6.96 1.80
C ASP A 89 -6.45 7.40 3.14
N LEU A 90 -6.49 6.52 4.15
CA LEU A 90 -5.88 6.74 5.46
C LEU A 90 -4.36 6.89 5.36
N ILE A 91 -3.69 5.99 4.65
CA ILE A 91 -2.24 6.04 4.43
C ILE A 91 -1.84 7.34 3.72
N ILE A 92 -2.58 7.74 2.68
CA ILE A 92 -2.31 8.99 1.96
C ILE A 92 -2.47 10.20 2.89
N TRP A 93 -3.53 10.20 3.71
CA TRP A 93 -3.77 11.28 4.66
C TRP A 93 -2.66 11.38 5.71
N GLU A 94 -2.27 10.25 6.31
CA GLU A 94 -1.18 10.20 7.29
C GLU A 94 0.16 10.64 6.69
N ALA A 95 0.46 10.17 5.47
CA ALA A 95 1.68 10.55 4.75
C ALA A 95 1.72 12.06 4.48
N LYS A 96 0.61 12.65 4.04
CA LYS A 96 0.49 14.11 3.84
C LYS A 96 0.71 14.88 5.14
N LYS A 97 0.04 14.47 6.21
CA LYS A 97 0.18 15.12 7.53
C LYS A 97 1.61 15.05 8.04
N LYS A 98 2.27 13.89 7.89
CA LYS A 98 3.67 13.72 8.30
C LYS A 98 4.61 14.58 7.44
N ALA A 99 4.38 14.66 6.13
CA ALA A 99 5.13 15.53 5.25
C ALA A 99 5.00 17.01 5.66
N GLU A 100 3.79 17.48 5.94
CA GLU A 100 3.54 18.84 6.44
C GLU A 100 4.27 19.11 7.76
N GLN A 101 4.23 18.16 8.70
CA GLN A 101 4.96 18.28 9.97
C GLN A 101 6.47 18.40 9.77
N ILE A 102 7.05 17.59 8.87
CA ILE A 102 8.48 17.64 8.55
C ILE A 102 8.84 18.99 7.93
N ILE A 103 8.04 19.48 6.97
CA ILE A 103 8.26 20.77 6.31
C ILE A 103 8.19 21.91 7.33
N ASN A 104 7.19 21.92 8.20
CA ASN A 104 7.03 22.96 9.21
C ASN A 104 8.18 22.94 10.22
N SER A 105 8.59 21.77 10.69
CA SER A 105 9.75 21.63 11.60
C SER A 105 11.06 22.09 10.94
N ALA A 106 11.28 21.73 9.67
CA ALA A 106 12.44 22.19 8.92
C ALA A 106 12.43 23.71 8.72
N HIS A 107 11.27 24.29 8.41
CA HIS A 107 11.11 25.73 8.27
C HIS A 107 11.42 26.47 9.59
N GLU A 108 10.92 25.95 10.72
CA GLU A 108 11.20 26.49 12.04
C GLU A 108 12.70 26.42 12.39
N GLN A 109 13.36 25.30 12.09
CA GLN A 109 14.81 25.17 12.28
C GLN A 109 15.59 26.17 11.42
N VAL A 110 15.17 26.41 10.18
CA VAL A 110 15.79 27.42 9.31
C VAL A 110 15.64 28.81 9.93
N ILE A 111 14.44 29.18 10.39
CA ILE A 111 14.20 30.46 11.05
C ILE A 111 15.11 30.64 12.27
N GLN A 112 15.20 29.61 13.12
CA GLN A 112 16.06 29.63 14.30
C GLN A 112 17.54 29.76 13.93
N ALA A 113 18.01 29.02 12.93
CA ALA A 113 19.38 29.09 12.46
C ALA A 113 19.72 30.47 11.87
N THR A 114 18.79 31.06 11.10
CA THR A 114 18.98 32.41 10.54
C THR A 114 19.02 33.48 11.64
N ALA A 115 18.12 33.39 12.63
CA ALA A 115 18.12 34.34 13.75
C ALA A 115 19.43 34.26 14.56
N LYS A 116 19.93 33.06 14.84
CA LYS A 116 21.21 32.86 15.52
C LYS A 116 22.39 33.38 14.71
N LEU A 117 22.36 33.23 13.39
CA LEU A 117 23.39 33.76 12.49
C LEU A 117 23.41 35.30 12.53
N GLU A 118 22.24 35.94 12.53
CA GLU A 118 22.13 37.39 12.66
C GLU A 118 22.63 37.89 14.03
N GLU A 119 22.27 37.20 15.11
CA GLU A 119 22.76 37.50 16.46
C GLU A 119 24.29 37.45 16.54
N LEU A 120 24.91 36.39 16.01
CA LEU A 120 26.37 36.23 16.00
C LEU A 120 27.06 37.31 15.15
N ARG A 121 26.50 37.68 13.99
CA ARG A 121 27.02 38.78 13.16
C ARG A 121 26.92 40.13 13.87
N ALA A 122 25.82 40.38 14.58
CA ALA A 122 25.67 41.59 15.37
C ALA A 122 26.71 41.63 16.51
N PHE A 123 26.92 40.49 17.19
CA PHE A 123 27.91 40.35 18.25
C PHE A 123 29.34 40.58 17.75
N GLU A 124 29.73 39.97 16.62
CA GLU A 124 31.02 40.19 15.96
C GLU A 124 31.25 41.69 15.69
N LYS A 125 30.27 42.36 15.08
CA LYS A 125 30.35 43.80 14.77
C LYS A 125 30.48 44.65 16.05
N GLN A 126 29.76 44.31 17.11
CA GLN A 126 29.85 45.01 18.40
C GLN A 126 31.23 44.81 19.05
N LEU A 127 31.79 43.59 19.00
CA LEU A 127 33.13 43.28 19.50
C LEU A 127 34.19 44.13 18.78
N TYR A 128 34.13 44.17 17.44
CA TYR A 128 35.06 44.97 16.64
C TYR A 128 35.00 46.46 17.00
N VAL A 129 33.79 47.03 17.10
CA VAL A 129 33.62 48.45 17.48
C VAL A 129 34.18 48.72 18.88
N LYS A 130 33.88 47.85 19.86
CA LYS A 130 34.36 47.98 21.24
C LYS A 130 35.89 47.89 21.34
N LEU A 131 36.49 46.92 20.65
CA LEU A 131 37.94 46.75 20.65
C LEU A 131 38.64 47.93 19.96
N LYS A 132 38.12 48.36 18.81
CA LYS A 132 38.63 49.53 18.09
C LYS A 132 38.55 50.79 18.94
N SER A 133 37.42 51.05 19.60
CA SER A 133 37.28 52.21 20.49
C SER A 133 38.25 52.13 21.67
N PHE A 134 38.39 50.95 22.30
CA PHE A 134 39.33 50.75 23.39
C PHE A 134 40.77 51.07 22.97
N LEU A 135 41.23 50.50 21.85
CA LEU A 135 42.58 50.74 21.34
C LEU A 135 42.82 52.21 20.99
N ASN A 136 41.84 52.87 20.34
CA ASN A 136 41.95 54.30 20.05
C ASN A 136 42.06 55.14 21.33
N THR A 137 41.26 54.84 22.36
CA THR A 137 41.37 55.54 23.65
C THR A 137 42.72 55.29 24.33
N GLN A 138 43.25 54.07 24.28
CA GLN A 138 44.60 53.77 24.81
C GLN A 138 45.69 54.52 24.03
N LEU A 139 45.53 54.67 22.72
CA LEU A 139 46.46 55.40 21.87
C LEU A 139 46.43 56.90 22.16
N GLU A 140 45.23 57.50 22.29
CA GLU A 140 45.06 58.91 22.71
C GLU A 140 45.71 59.19 24.07
N LEU A 141 45.59 58.27 25.03
CA LEU A 141 46.27 58.37 26.33
C LEU A 141 47.79 58.42 26.19
N LEU A 142 48.39 57.52 25.40
CA LEU A 142 49.85 57.50 25.17
C LEU A 142 50.34 58.74 24.41
N GLU A 143 49.59 59.22 23.42
CA GLU A 143 49.91 60.47 22.72
C GLU A 143 49.86 61.68 23.67
N SER A 144 48.92 61.69 24.62
CA SER A 144 48.85 62.72 25.65
C SER A 144 50.02 62.66 26.66
N GLU A 145 50.58 61.47 26.92
CA GLU A 145 51.79 61.31 27.75
C GLU A 145 53.05 61.83 27.06
N HIS A 146 53.19 61.67 25.73
CA HIS A 146 54.34 62.17 24.99
C HIS A 146 54.37 63.70 24.84
N LEU A 147 53.23 64.38 24.89
CA LEU A 147 53.19 65.84 24.93
C LEU A 147 53.66 66.43 26.28
N ASN A 148 53.80 65.61 27.32
CA ASN A 148 54.32 66.02 28.63
C ASN A 148 55.81 65.75 28.82
N THR A 149 56.48 65.12 27.85
CA THR A 149 57.94 64.93 27.84
C THR A 149 58.60 65.76 26.74
N SER A 150 58.51 67.07 26.89
CA SER A 150 59.41 68.02 26.21
C SER A 150 60.85 67.77 26.69
N PRO A 151 61.82 67.44 25.80
CA PRO A 151 63.21 67.29 26.21
C PRO A 151 63.79 68.66 26.54
N ALA A 152 64.36 68.75 27.73
CA ALA A 152 65.06 69.90 28.27
C ALA A 152 66.10 70.44 27.27
N CYS A 153 66.06 71.76 27.10
CA CYS A 153 67.18 72.56 26.64
C CYS A 153 68.42 72.22 27.48
N VAL A 154 69.42 71.61 26.85
CA VAL A 154 70.81 71.64 27.33
C VAL A 154 71.63 72.19 26.18
N THR A 155 71.95 73.48 26.28
CA THR A 155 73.06 74.12 25.59
C THR A 155 74.37 73.52 26.09
N GLU A 156 75.24 73.02 25.20
CA GLU A 156 76.69 73.26 25.28
C GLU A 156 77.44 72.72 24.05
N GLU A 157 78.06 73.69 23.36
CA GLU A 157 79.39 73.67 22.75
C GLU A 157 79.76 72.62 21.67
N THR A 158 79.80 73.16 20.45
CA THR A 158 80.60 72.71 19.32
C THR A 158 82.06 72.45 19.70
N LYS A 159 82.56 71.23 19.45
CA LYS A 159 83.99 70.98 19.22
C LYS A 159 84.21 70.35 17.85
N GLU A 160 84.77 71.18 16.99
CA GLU A 160 85.30 70.90 15.67
C GLU A 160 86.52 69.98 15.79
N TYR A 161 86.46 68.78 15.23
CA TYR A 161 87.66 68.05 14.81
C TYR A 161 87.44 67.53 13.39
N ARG A 162 87.97 68.33 12.48
CA ARG A 162 88.26 68.04 11.09
C ARG A 162 89.49 67.12 11.09
N ASP A 163 89.32 65.86 10.72
CA ASP A 163 90.43 65.06 10.23
C ASP A 163 90.15 64.59 8.79
N HIS A 164 90.83 65.31 7.91
CA HIS A 164 91.34 64.94 6.60
C HIS A 164 90.91 63.60 5.99
N GLY A 165 89.96 63.71 5.06
CA GLY A 165 90.12 63.32 3.65
C GLY A 165 90.62 61.91 3.32
N PHE A 166 89.72 61.09 2.77
CA PHE A 166 89.99 60.36 1.53
C PHE A 166 88.69 59.78 0.96
N THR A 167 88.25 60.29 -0.20
CA THR A 167 87.33 59.58 -1.09
C THR A 167 88.16 58.66 -1.96
N VAL A 168 87.85 57.36 -1.98
CA VAL A 168 88.15 56.52 -3.14
C VAL A 168 87.02 55.54 -3.37
N GLU A 169 86.30 55.78 -4.47
CA GLU A 169 85.59 54.77 -5.24
C GLU A 169 86.55 53.67 -5.71
N PHE A 170 86.15 52.41 -5.61
CA PHE A 170 86.57 51.42 -6.60
C PHE A 170 85.40 50.49 -6.94
N ALA A 171 85.00 50.56 -8.22
CA ALA A 171 84.26 49.55 -8.95
C ALA A 171 85.24 48.79 -9.87
N GLY A 172 84.96 47.50 -10.11
CA GLY A 172 85.67 46.58 -11.03
C GLY A 172 86.71 45.72 -10.30
N ASP A 173 86.76 44.39 -10.42
CA ASP A 173 86.11 43.38 -11.29
C ASP A 173 85.82 42.10 -10.48
#